data_AF-A0A0D6JH85-F1
#
_entry.id   AF-A0A0D6JH85-F1
#
_cell.length_a   1.000
_cell.length_b   1.000
_cell.length_c   1.000
_cell.angle_alpha   90.00
_cell.angle_beta   90.00
_cell.angle_gamma   90.00
#
_symmetry.space_group_name_H-M   'P 1'
#
loop_
_entity.id
_entity.type
_entity.pdbx_description
1 polymer ?
#
loop_
_entity_poly.entity_id
_entity_poly.type
_entity_poly.pdbx_seq_one_letter_code
_entity_poly.pdbx_strand_id
1 'polypeptide(L)'
;MQGDTAVAERGYGKCGCAFKVAVLSAVFAGWTTAVTSAEDINLYAAGSLKAALTDVAKAFEQKSGGQQSVKTTFGPSGLLRGRIEKGEPAHVFASANMAHPKKLAEAGKISGSVKMFARNQLCALVKPGLAVTSETLLDTMLDEKVRVGTSTPKADPSGDYAFALFAKAEPLKAGAQAKLESKALKLTGGPDSAKPPEGRHLYAWVMSEDRADLFLTYCTNAVLAKKDTPSLVIVDIPNALAVGADYGLAVMASAPAEADALANFILGPDAQAILAEYGFGKGDDVRPAGK
;
A
#
# COMPACT_ATOMS: atom_id res chain seq x y z
N MET A 1 -55.91 41.06 -48.95
CA MET A 1 -56.70 41.51 -50.12
C MET A 1 -56.00 41.01 -51.36
N GLN A 2 -56.75 40.29 -52.19
CA GLN A 2 -56.53 39.89 -53.59
C GLN A 2 -55.08 39.49 -53.97
N GLY A 3 -54.75 38.23 -54.26
CA GLY A 3 -55.55 37.23 -54.97
C GLY A 3 -55.59 37.58 -56.45
N ASP A 4 -54.72 36.96 -57.24
CA ASP A 4 -54.93 36.83 -58.69
C ASP A 4 -54.76 35.37 -59.11
N THR A 5 -55.91 34.86 -59.53
CA THR A 5 -56.23 33.78 -60.46
C THR A 5 -55.40 33.87 -61.76
N ALA A 6 -55.24 32.90 -62.65
CA ALA A 6 -55.52 31.47 -62.80
C ALA A 6 -55.23 31.15 -64.30
N VAL A 7 -55.16 29.84 -64.64
CA VAL A 7 -55.39 29.25 -65.99
C VAL A 7 -54.24 29.50 -67.01
N ALA A 8 -53.80 28.62 -67.93
CA ALA A 8 -54.23 27.37 -68.56
C ALA A 8 -52.99 26.69 -69.21
N GLU A 9 -52.84 25.36 -69.10
CA GLU A 9 -53.02 24.35 -70.17
C GLU A 9 -51.83 24.03 -71.11
N ARG A 10 -51.52 22.72 -71.14
CA ARG A 10 -50.98 21.85 -72.22
C ARG A 10 -49.65 22.29 -72.86
N GLY A 11 -48.54 21.57 -72.74
CA GLY A 11 -48.34 20.13 -72.79
C GLY A 11 -47.64 19.79 -74.11
N TYR A 12 -46.42 19.23 -74.08
CA TYR A 12 -45.86 18.33 -75.11
C TYR A 12 -44.45 17.87 -74.71
N GLY A 13 -44.16 16.59 -74.95
CA GLY A 13 -42.81 16.14 -75.33
C GLY A 13 -41.88 15.66 -74.23
N LYS A 14 -42.09 14.41 -73.77
CA LYS A 14 -41.00 13.62 -73.17
C LYS A 14 -39.93 13.36 -74.23
N CYS A 15 -38.69 13.77 -73.98
CA CYS A 15 -37.51 13.16 -74.58
C CYS A 15 -36.54 12.84 -73.45
N GLY A 16 -36.43 11.54 -73.13
CA GLY A 16 -35.58 11.04 -72.06
C GLY A 16 -34.12 11.07 -72.46
N CYS A 17 -33.30 11.77 -71.68
CA CYS A 17 -31.88 11.47 -71.53
C CYS A 17 -31.69 10.88 -70.14
N ALA A 18 -31.43 9.58 -70.08
CA ALA A 18 -31.12 8.85 -68.85
C ALA A 18 -29.76 9.33 -68.32
N PHE A 19 -29.78 10.15 -67.28
CA PHE A 19 -28.58 10.49 -66.51
C PHE A 19 -28.30 9.33 -65.56
N LYS A 20 -27.33 8.47 -65.90
CA LYS A 20 -26.80 7.46 -64.98
C LYS A 20 -26.05 8.19 -63.86
N VAL A 21 -26.70 8.43 -62.73
CA VAL A 21 -26.02 8.82 -61.49
C VAL A 21 -25.31 7.57 -60.95
N ALA A 22 -23.99 7.51 -61.12
CA ALA A 22 -23.16 6.54 -60.43
C ALA A 22 -23.09 6.94 -58.95
N VAL A 23 -23.86 6.25 -58.10
CA VAL A 23 -23.75 6.37 -56.64
C VAL A 23 -22.45 5.67 -56.24
N LEU A 24 -21.39 6.45 -55.98
CA LEU A 24 -20.21 5.94 -55.26
C LEU A 24 -20.64 5.66 -53.80
N SER A 25 -20.95 4.40 -53.50
CA SER A 25 -21.07 3.94 -52.12
C SER A 25 -19.67 3.97 -51.49
N ALA A 26 -19.38 5.03 -50.75
CA ALA A 26 -18.20 5.09 -49.89
C ALA A 26 -18.39 4.07 -48.75
N VAL A 27 -17.78 2.89 -48.90
CA VAL A 27 -17.63 1.92 -47.83
C VAL A 27 -16.67 2.51 -46.82
N PHE A 28 -17.20 3.18 -45.78
CA PHE A 28 -16.44 3.48 -44.57
C PHE A 28 -16.15 2.14 -43.87
N ALA A 29 -15.00 1.55 -44.21
CA ALA A 29 -14.42 0.47 -43.43
C ALA A 29 -14.04 1.05 -42.06
N GLY A 30 -14.97 0.96 -41.10
CA GLY A 30 -14.68 1.27 -39.71
C GLY A 30 -13.60 0.33 -39.21
N TRP A 31 -12.37 0.82 -39.07
CA TRP A 31 -11.35 0.17 -38.28
C TRP A 31 -11.80 0.20 -36.82
N THR A 32 -12.48 -0.87 -36.40
CA THR A 32 -12.63 -1.18 -34.99
C THR A 32 -11.26 -1.63 -34.50
N THR A 33 -10.53 -0.72 -33.85
CA THR A 33 -9.34 -1.10 -33.09
C THR A 33 -9.81 -2.04 -31.97
N ALA A 34 -9.55 -3.34 -32.14
CA ALA A 34 -9.71 -4.29 -31.05
C ALA A 34 -8.79 -3.84 -29.92
N VAL A 35 -9.37 -3.41 -28.80
CA VAL A 35 -8.62 -3.17 -27.56
C VAL A 35 -8.19 -4.55 -27.08
N THR A 36 -6.98 -4.98 -27.48
CA THR A 36 -6.32 -6.12 -26.85
C THR A 36 -6.05 -5.74 -25.41
N SER A 37 -6.83 -6.30 -24.48
CA SER A 37 -6.56 -6.17 -23.04
C SER A 37 -5.17 -6.70 -22.77
N ALA A 38 -4.32 -5.90 -22.14
CA ALA A 38 -3.01 -6.37 -21.70
C ALA A 38 -3.20 -7.49 -20.66
N GLU A 39 -2.27 -8.44 -20.61
CA GLU A 39 -2.28 -9.50 -19.60
C GLU A 39 -2.13 -8.89 -18.19
N ASP A 40 -2.81 -9.48 -17.20
CA ASP A 40 -2.77 -8.96 -15.83
C ASP A 40 -1.37 -9.02 -15.22
N ILE A 41 -0.95 -7.95 -14.54
CA ILE A 41 0.29 -7.94 -13.77
C ILE A 41 0.03 -8.61 -12.42
N ASN A 42 0.75 -9.69 -12.12
CA ASN A 42 0.67 -10.38 -10.84
C ASN A 42 1.59 -9.73 -9.80
N LEU A 43 1.01 -8.94 -8.89
CA LEU A 43 1.70 -8.31 -7.76
C LEU A 43 1.61 -9.20 -6.51
N TYR A 44 2.76 -9.68 -6.04
CA TYR A 44 2.89 -10.42 -4.80
C TYR A 44 3.46 -9.50 -3.73
N ALA A 45 2.72 -9.29 -2.64
CA ALA A 45 3.06 -8.27 -1.66
C ALA A 45 2.91 -8.74 -0.22
N ALA A 46 3.76 -8.20 0.67
CA ALA A 46 3.65 -8.43 2.11
C ALA A 46 2.25 -8.06 2.63
N GLY A 47 1.73 -8.82 3.60
CA GLY A 47 0.41 -8.55 4.20
C GLY A 47 0.26 -7.14 4.76
N SER A 48 1.32 -6.56 5.34
CA SER A 48 1.31 -5.18 5.86
C SER A 48 1.13 -4.12 4.76
N LEU A 49 1.40 -4.47 3.50
CA LEU A 49 1.23 -3.57 2.35
C LEU A 49 -0.18 -3.64 1.76
N LYS A 50 -1.06 -4.53 2.26
CA LYS A 50 -2.34 -4.86 1.62
C LYS A 50 -3.19 -3.62 1.34
N ALA A 51 -3.44 -2.78 2.34
CA ALA A 51 -4.29 -1.62 2.17
C ALA A 51 -3.67 -0.62 1.18
N ALA A 52 -2.40 -0.23 1.41
CA ALA A 52 -1.71 0.74 0.56
C ALA A 52 -1.54 0.27 -0.89
N LEU A 53 -1.04 -0.95 -1.11
CA LEU A 53 -0.82 -1.47 -2.46
C LEU A 53 -2.10 -1.86 -3.20
N THR A 54 -3.23 -2.03 -2.50
CA THR A 54 -4.54 -2.11 -3.16
C THR A 54 -4.90 -0.77 -3.81
N ASP A 55 -4.68 0.34 -3.11
CA ASP A 55 -4.99 1.67 -3.65
C ASP A 55 -3.94 2.13 -4.68
N VAL A 56 -2.66 1.78 -4.50
CA VAL A 56 -1.62 1.98 -5.53
C VAL A 56 -1.95 1.20 -6.80
N ALA A 57 -2.38 -0.07 -6.68
CA ALA A 57 -2.80 -0.86 -7.84
C ALA A 57 -3.95 -0.18 -8.59
N LYS A 58 -5.02 0.23 -7.90
CA LYS A 58 -6.14 0.96 -8.51
C LYS A 58 -5.70 2.25 -9.20
N ALA A 59 -4.82 3.04 -8.56
CA ALA A 59 -4.31 4.28 -9.13
C ALA A 59 -3.50 4.02 -10.41
N PHE A 60 -2.71 2.94 -10.45
CA PHE A 60 -1.99 2.51 -11.64
C PHE A 60 -2.95 2.09 -12.77
N GLU A 61 -3.95 1.27 -12.47
CA GLU A 61 -4.96 0.84 -13.44
C GLU A 61 -5.69 2.06 -14.05
N GLN A 62 -6.08 3.03 -13.22
CA GLN A 62 -6.69 4.29 -13.67
C GLN A 62 -5.76 5.11 -14.57
N LYS A 63 -4.48 5.20 -14.21
CA LYS A 63 -3.47 5.92 -15.00
C LYS A 63 -3.22 5.28 -16.37
N SER A 64 -3.43 3.97 -16.48
CA SER A 64 -3.39 3.24 -17.75
C SER A 64 -4.67 3.35 -18.59
N GLY A 65 -5.66 4.15 -18.17
CA GLY A 65 -6.97 4.21 -18.82
C GLY A 65 -7.77 2.93 -18.69
N GLY A 66 -7.46 2.08 -17.69
CA GLY A 66 -8.07 0.77 -17.49
C GLY A 66 -7.57 -0.32 -18.45
N GLN A 67 -6.54 -0.06 -19.26
CA GLN A 67 -6.00 -1.02 -20.22
C GLN A 67 -5.10 -2.08 -19.57
N GLN A 68 -4.51 -1.75 -18.42
CA GLN A 68 -3.65 -2.64 -17.65
C GLN A 68 -4.30 -2.95 -16.30
N SER A 69 -4.49 -4.22 -15.98
CA SER A 69 -4.96 -4.66 -14.66
C SER A 69 -3.84 -5.25 -13.80
N VAL A 70 -4.01 -5.17 -12.47
CA VAL A 70 -3.08 -5.69 -11.46
C VAL A 70 -3.80 -6.68 -10.55
N LYS A 71 -3.42 -7.95 -10.63
CA LYS A 71 -3.86 -8.99 -9.71
C LYS A 71 -2.96 -9.03 -8.48
N THR A 72 -3.55 -8.79 -7.31
CA THR A 72 -2.79 -8.73 -6.05
C THR A 72 -2.88 -10.02 -5.24
N THR A 73 -1.75 -10.49 -4.73
CA THR A 73 -1.64 -11.60 -3.77
C THR A 73 -0.90 -11.11 -2.53
N PHE A 74 -1.59 -11.11 -1.39
CA PHE A 74 -1.01 -10.67 -0.12
C PHE A 74 -0.71 -11.82 0.83
N GLY A 75 0.41 -11.76 1.53
CA GLY A 75 0.78 -12.78 2.51
C GLY A 75 2.12 -12.52 3.21
N PRO A 76 2.58 -13.42 4.09
CA PRO A 76 3.89 -13.30 4.71
C PRO A 76 5.00 -13.34 3.65
N SER A 77 5.90 -12.35 3.66
CA SER A 77 6.91 -12.21 2.60
C SER A 77 7.78 -13.44 2.41
N GLY A 78 8.15 -14.14 3.50
CA GLY A 78 8.95 -15.36 3.42
C GLY A 78 8.21 -16.51 2.72
N LEU A 79 6.89 -16.63 2.93
CA LEU A 79 6.05 -17.63 2.25
C LEU A 79 5.85 -17.27 0.78
N LEU A 80 5.57 -16.00 0.47
CA LEU A 80 5.45 -15.53 -0.92
C LEU A 80 6.76 -15.72 -1.70
N ARG A 81 7.92 -15.36 -1.12
CA ARG A 81 9.23 -15.67 -1.70
C ARG A 81 9.37 -17.17 -1.99
N GLY A 82 9.02 -18.03 -1.03
CA GLY A 82 9.10 -19.49 -1.21
C GLY A 82 8.17 -20.02 -2.32
N ARG A 83 6.99 -19.42 -2.48
CA ARG A 83 6.05 -19.71 -3.58
C ARG A 83 6.63 -19.30 -4.93
N ILE A 84 7.23 -18.10 -5.00
CA ILE A 84 7.93 -17.60 -6.20
C ILE A 84 9.13 -18.49 -6.56
N GLU A 85 9.91 -18.94 -5.57
CA GLU A 85 11.02 -19.88 -5.79
C GLU A 85 10.55 -21.19 -6.43
N LYS A 86 9.37 -21.67 -6.03
CA LYS A 86 8.69 -22.87 -6.56
C LYS A 86 7.98 -22.65 -7.90
N GLY A 87 8.04 -21.45 -8.48
CA GLY A 87 7.55 -21.17 -9.83
C GLY A 87 6.16 -20.57 -9.91
N GLU A 88 5.61 -20.02 -8.84
CA GLU A 88 4.40 -19.21 -8.97
C GLU A 88 4.65 -17.95 -9.83
N PRO A 89 3.67 -17.54 -10.66
CA PRO A 89 3.87 -16.56 -11.72
C PRO A 89 3.79 -15.11 -11.20
N ALA A 90 4.57 -14.77 -10.18
CA ALA A 90 4.70 -13.38 -9.75
C ALA A 90 5.42 -12.56 -10.83
N HIS A 91 4.95 -11.34 -11.09
CA HIS A 91 5.62 -10.39 -11.97
C HIS A 91 6.36 -9.32 -11.15
N VAL A 92 5.74 -8.84 -10.08
CA VAL A 92 6.34 -7.88 -9.14
C VAL A 92 6.25 -8.45 -7.73
N PHE A 93 7.34 -8.38 -6.96
CA PHE A 93 7.41 -8.80 -5.57
C PHE A 93 7.76 -7.63 -4.65
N ALA A 94 6.81 -7.26 -3.76
CA ALA A 94 6.98 -6.22 -2.76
C ALA A 94 7.04 -6.83 -1.34
N SER A 95 8.22 -6.80 -0.73
CA SER A 95 8.53 -7.49 0.52
C SER A 95 8.70 -6.54 1.70
N ALA A 96 8.33 -7.02 2.89
CA ALA A 96 8.53 -6.33 4.17
C ALA A 96 9.99 -6.29 4.67
N ASN A 97 10.93 -6.82 3.89
CA ASN A 97 12.36 -6.63 4.11
C ASN A 97 13.12 -6.68 2.78
N MET A 98 14.36 -6.19 2.78
CA MET A 98 15.25 -6.28 1.63
C MET A 98 15.82 -7.69 1.39
N ALA A 99 15.87 -8.54 2.42
CA ALA A 99 16.54 -9.84 2.35
C ALA A 99 15.83 -10.82 1.40
N HIS A 100 14.49 -10.86 1.40
CA HIS A 100 13.73 -11.75 0.53
C HIS A 100 13.92 -11.48 -0.97
N PRO A 101 13.74 -10.25 -1.49
CA PRO A 101 14.01 -9.97 -2.89
C PRO A 101 15.50 -10.08 -3.24
N LYS A 102 16.43 -9.79 -2.31
CA LYS A 102 17.88 -10.03 -2.53
C LYS A 102 18.18 -11.51 -2.75
N LYS A 103 17.56 -12.40 -1.98
CA LYS A 103 17.70 -13.85 -2.18
C LYS A 103 17.16 -14.33 -3.54
N LEU A 104 16.08 -13.72 -4.05
CA LEU A 104 15.61 -14.00 -5.41
C LEU A 104 16.60 -13.47 -6.47
N ALA A 105 17.25 -12.34 -6.21
CA ALA A 105 18.30 -11.80 -7.07
C ALA A 105 19.52 -12.72 -7.14
N GLU A 106 20.00 -13.19 -5.99
CA GLU A 106 21.09 -14.17 -5.89
C GLU A 106 20.77 -15.48 -6.63
N ALA A 107 19.49 -15.87 -6.67
CA ALA A 107 19.01 -17.02 -7.43
C ALA A 107 18.77 -16.74 -8.93
N GLY A 108 19.11 -15.54 -9.43
CA GLY A 108 18.91 -15.15 -10.83
C GLY A 108 17.45 -15.03 -11.26
N LYS A 109 16.52 -14.87 -10.32
CA LYS A 109 15.07 -14.87 -10.59
C LYS A 109 14.48 -13.48 -10.85
N ILE A 110 15.25 -12.40 -10.72
CA ILE A 110 14.75 -11.02 -10.92
C ILE A 110 15.36 -10.40 -12.16
N SER A 111 14.65 -9.45 -12.77
CA SER A 111 15.23 -8.51 -13.72
C SER A 111 15.85 -7.33 -12.95
N GLY A 112 17.06 -6.93 -13.32
CA GLY A 112 17.74 -5.78 -12.74
C GLY A 112 18.11 -5.94 -11.26
N SER A 113 17.79 -4.93 -10.43
CA SER A 113 18.23 -4.83 -9.03
C SER A 113 17.05 -4.63 -8.09
N VAL A 114 17.14 -5.18 -6.88
CA VAL A 114 16.21 -4.88 -5.79
C VAL A 114 16.20 -3.38 -5.49
N LYS A 115 15.01 -2.77 -5.42
CA LYS A 115 14.82 -1.37 -5.04
C LYS A 115 14.18 -1.28 -3.66
N MET A 116 14.69 -0.41 -2.81
CA MET A 116 14.00 -0.06 -1.57
C MET A 116 12.91 0.96 -1.91
N PHE A 117 11.65 0.69 -1.56
CA PHE A 117 10.52 1.53 -2.00
C PHE A 117 9.73 2.14 -0.84
N ALA A 118 9.88 1.61 0.37
CA ALA A 118 9.19 2.09 1.55
C ALA A 118 9.99 1.73 2.81
N ARG A 119 9.72 2.45 3.89
CA ARG A 119 10.08 2.07 5.25
C ARG A 119 8.84 1.98 6.09
N ASN A 120 8.78 0.96 6.94
CA ASN A 120 7.84 0.96 8.05
C ASN A 120 8.62 1.16 9.35
N GLN A 121 8.06 1.91 10.29
CA GLN A 121 8.68 2.18 11.57
C GLN A 121 7.63 2.05 12.67
N LEU A 122 8.08 1.88 13.91
CA LEU A 122 7.16 1.97 15.03
C LEU A 122 6.69 3.41 15.24
N CYS A 123 5.45 3.53 15.69
CA CYS A 123 4.83 4.72 16.26
C CYS A 123 4.21 4.33 17.62
N ALA A 124 4.06 5.30 18.50
CA ALA A 124 3.23 5.17 19.69
C ALA A 124 1.80 5.62 19.37
N LEU A 125 0.85 4.71 19.45
CA LEU A 125 -0.59 4.99 19.40
C LEU A 125 -1.08 5.25 20.83
N VAL A 126 -1.58 6.45 21.09
CA VAL A 126 -1.80 6.96 22.44
C VAL A 126 -3.27 7.29 22.65
N LYS A 127 -3.79 6.96 23.83
CA LYS A 127 -5.15 7.32 24.21
C LYS A 127 -5.31 8.84 24.39
N PRO A 128 -6.50 9.41 24.15
CA PRO A 128 -6.73 10.83 24.40
C PRO A 128 -6.47 11.21 25.86
N GLY A 129 -5.91 12.39 26.09
CA GLY A 129 -5.66 12.94 27.42
C GLY A 129 -4.35 12.52 28.10
N LEU A 130 -3.60 11.56 27.53
CA LEU A 130 -2.23 11.30 27.99
C LEU A 130 -1.27 12.34 27.37
N ALA A 131 -0.66 13.17 28.21
CA ALA A 131 0.34 14.14 27.76
C ALA A 131 1.66 13.43 27.43
N VAL A 132 1.97 13.28 26.15
CA VAL A 132 3.22 12.66 25.67
C VAL A 132 3.62 13.23 24.32
N THR A 133 4.91 13.43 24.14
CA THR A 133 5.58 13.87 22.92
C THR A 133 6.66 12.85 22.53
N SER A 134 7.28 13.02 21.36
CA SER A 134 8.39 12.14 20.95
C SER A 134 9.55 12.16 21.95
N GLU A 135 9.87 13.34 22.48
CA GLU A 135 10.98 13.57 23.41
C GLU A 135 10.71 12.97 24.79
N THR A 136 9.46 13.03 25.25
CA THR A 136 9.04 12.53 26.57
C THR A 136 8.61 11.06 26.55
N LEU A 137 8.54 10.44 25.36
CA LEU A 137 7.99 9.12 25.16
C LEU A 137 8.66 8.05 26.05
N LEU A 138 9.99 8.06 26.16
CA LEU A 138 10.72 7.08 26.96
C LEU A 138 10.34 7.17 28.44
N ASP A 139 10.32 8.38 29.00
CA ASP A 139 9.96 8.60 30.39
C ASP A 139 8.51 8.22 30.66
N THR A 140 7.60 8.56 29.75
CA THR A 140 6.18 8.16 29.82
C THR A 140 6.02 6.64 29.81
N MET A 141 6.75 5.91 28.96
CA MET A 141 6.68 4.44 28.95
C MET A 141 7.22 3.82 30.24
N LEU A 142 8.20 4.45 30.88
CA LEU A 142 8.83 3.99 32.12
C LEU A 142 8.02 4.31 33.40
N ASP A 143 7.06 5.24 33.33
CA ASP A 143 6.13 5.53 34.43
C ASP A 143 5.27 4.30 34.74
N GLU A 144 5.26 3.86 35.99
CA GLU A 144 4.53 2.66 36.43
C GLU A 144 3.02 2.74 36.25
N LYS A 145 2.47 3.96 36.20
CA LYS A 145 1.03 4.20 36.00
C LYS A 145 0.62 4.07 34.53
N VAL A 146 1.57 4.10 33.60
CA VAL A 146 1.30 4.02 32.16
C VAL A 146 1.35 2.57 31.70
N ARG A 147 0.25 2.07 31.17
CA ARG A 147 0.15 0.72 30.57
C ARG A 147 0.64 0.76 29.13
N VAL A 148 1.75 0.08 28.86
CA VAL A 148 2.36 0.00 27.52
C VAL A 148 1.91 -1.28 26.84
N GLY A 149 1.08 -1.16 25.81
CA GLY A 149 0.66 -2.25 24.94
C GLY A 149 1.68 -2.55 23.83
N THR A 150 1.85 -3.82 23.50
CA THR A 150 2.63 -4.28 22.36
C THR A 150 1.94 -5.46 21.68
N SER A 151 2.36 -5.75 20.45
CA SER A 151 2.18 -7.09 19.89
C SER A 151 3.05 -8.12 20.64
N THR A 152 2.69 -9.40 20.53
CA THR A 152 3.41 -10.50 21.14
C THR A 152 4.69 -10.79 20.36
N PRO A 153 5.90 -10.61 20.95
CA PRO A 153 7.15 -10.89 20.25
C PRO A 153 7.25 -12.35 19.83
N LYS A 154 8.00 -12.64 18.76
CA LYS A 154 8.14 -13.92 18.04
C LYS A 154 6.89 -14.41 17.31
N ALA A 155 5.69 -14.03 17.76
CA ALA A 155 4.44 -14.34 17.09
C ALA A 155 4.06 -13.27 16.05
N ASP A 156 4.35 -12.00 16.35
CA ASP A 156 4.12 -10.86 15.47
C ASP A 156 5.38 -9.97 15.41
N PRO A 157 5.95 -9.69 14.21
CA PRO A 157 7.11 -8.83 14.04
C PRO A 157 6.99 -7.44 14.66
N SER A 158 5.77 -6.87 14.76
CA SER A 158 5.59 -5.59 15.45
C SER A 158 5.99 -5.67 16.93
N GLY A 159 5.85 -6.84 17.56
CA GLY A 159 6.26 -7.11 18.94
C GLY A 159 7.78 -7.24 19.07
N ASP A 160 8.43 -7.90 18.10
CA ASP A 160 9.89 -7.99 18.05
C ASP A 160 10.53 -6.59 17.95
N TYR A 161 9.91 -5.70 17.17
CA TYR A 161 10.40 -4.33 17.01
C TYR A 161 10.21 -3.52 18.30
N ALA A 162 9.11 -3.72 19.02
CA ALA A 162 8.88 -3.04 20.29
C ALA A 162 9.91 -3.47 21.35
N PHE A 163 10.30 -4.74 21.36
CA PHE A 163 11.33 -5.24 22.27
C PHE A 163 12.74 -4.80 21.84
N ALA A 164 13.01 -4.71 20.54
CA ALA A 164 14.25 -4.08 20.05
C ALA A 164 14.33 -2.58 20.43
N LEU A 165 13.20 -1.88 20.45
CA LEU A 165 13.10 -0.52 20.94
C LEU A 165 13.42 -0.45 22.45
N PHE A 166 12.91 -1.39 23.25
CA PHE A 166 13.24 -1.49 24.67
C PHE A 166 14.74 -1.72 24.89
N ALA A 167 15.38 -2.57 24.08
CA ALA A 167 16.83 -2.76 24.13
C ALA A 167 17.61 -1.47 23.79
N LYS A 168 17.12 -0.65 22.85
CA LYS A 168 17.69 0.68 22.54
C LYS A 168 17.52 1.68 23.69
N ALA A 169 16.58 1.47 24.60
CA ALA A 169 16.37 2.35 25.75
C ALA A 169 17.40 2.15 26.86
N GLU A 170 17.99 0.96 26.99
CA GLU A 170 18.97 0.64 28.03
C GLU A 170 20.17 1.60 28.08
N PRO A 171 20.87 1.91 26.97
CA PRO A 171 21.97 2.88 27.00
C PRO A 171 21.51 4.32 27.27
N LEU A 172 20.22 4.62 27.14
CA LEU A 172 19.67 5.96 27.43
C LEU A 172 19.27 6.09 28.91
N LYS A 173 18.80 5.01 29.52
CA LYS A 173 18.39 4.96 30.93
C LYS A 173 18.57 3.54 31.47
N ALA A 174 19.51 3.37 32.38
CA ALA A 174 19.84 2.07 32.95
C ALA A 174 18.61 1.38 33.57
N GLY A 175 18.42 0.10 33.27
CA GLY A 175 17.28 -0.71 33.69
C GLY A 175 16.01 -0.48 32.87
N ALA A 176 16.02 0.41 31.87
CA ALA A 176 14.84 0.69 31.06
C ALA A 176 14.37 -0.54 30.28
N GLN A 177 15.28 -1.32 29.70
CA GLN A 177 14.91 -2.50 28.93
C GLN A 177 14.14 -3.48 29.83
N ALA A 178 14.75 -3.90 30.93
CA ALA A 178 14.15 -4.86 31.85
C ALA A 178 12.79 -4.37 32.40
N LYS A 179 12.70 -3.08 32.76
CA LYS A 179 11.45 -2.48 33.24
C LYS A 179 10.37 -2.53 32.17
N LEU A 180 10.66 -2.08 30.94
CA LEU A 180 9.69 -2.05 29.85
C LEU A 180 9.24 -3.45 29.43
N GLU A 181 10.18 -4.39 29.29
CA GLU A 181 9.87 -5.79 28.98
C GLU A 181 8.97 -6.44 30.03
N SER A 182 9.22 -6.17 31.32
CA SER A 182 8.43 -6.75 32.42
C SER A 182 6.99 -6.24 32.47
N LYS A 183 6.75 -4.98 32.10
CA LYS A 183 5.44 -4.33 32.21
C LYS A 183 4.65 -4.33 30.89
N ALA A 184 5.30 -4.64 29.77
CA ALA A 184 4.66 -4.63 28.46
C ALA A 184 3.48 -5.59 28.40
N LEU A 185 2.32 -5.06 28.04
CA LEU A 185 1.09 -5.81 27.86
C LEU A 185 1.06 -6.34 26.43
N LYS A 186 1.20 -7.66 26.27
CA LYS A 186 1.14 -8.35 24.97
C LYS A 186 -0.32 -8.55 24.58
N LEU A 187 -0.90 -7.57 23.89
CA LEU A 187 -2.34 -7.48 23.68
C LEU A 187 -2.80 -7.97 22.30
N THR A 188 -1.87 -8.09 21.34
CA THR A 188 -2.13 -8.49 19.95
C THR A 188 -1.09 -9.50 19.43
N GLY A 189 -1.35 -10.11 18.28
CA GLY A 189 -0.38 -10.90 17.52
C GLY A 189 -0.05 -12.30 18.08
N GLY A 190 -0.39 -12.59 19.34
CA GLY A 190 -0.21 -13.91 19.95
C GLY A 190 -1.35 -14.89 19.59
N PRO A 191 -1.15 -16.20 19.79
CA PRO A 191 -2.15 -17.23 19.46
C PRO A 191 -3.48 -17.02 20.21
N ASP A 192 -3.40 -16.55 21.45
CA ASP A 192 -4.57 -16.28 22.31
C ASP A 192 -4.97 -14.80 22.33
N SER A 193 -4.43 -13.99 21.41
CA SER A 193 -4.80 -12.57 21.32
C SER A 193 -6.27 -12.43 20.92
N ALA A 194 -6.99 -11.61 21.68
CA ALA A 194 -8.38 -11.33 21.40
C ALA A 194 -8.53 -10.66 20.03
N LYS A 195 -9.61 -11.01 19.33
CA LYS A 195 -9.92 -10.50 17.98
C LYS A 195 -10.90 -9.33 18.09
N PRO A 196 -10.76 -8.30 17.25
CA PRO A 196 -11.72 -7.22 17.22
C PRO A 196 -13.08 -7.72 16.71
N PRO A 197 -14.18 -7.09 17.12
CA PRO A 197 -15.47 -7.32 16.48
C PRO A 197 -15.40 -6.94 14.99
N GLU A 198 -16.33 -7.49 14.20
CA GLU A 198 -16.38 -7.24 12.77
C GLU A 198 -16.43 -5.74 12.45
N GLY A 199 -15.66 -5.31 11.44
CA GLY A 199 -15.59 -3.92 11.01
C GLY A 199 -14.65 -3.02 11.83
N ARG A 200 -14.13 -3.46 12.97
CA ARG A 200 -13.16 -2.68 13.77
C ARG A 200 -11.72 -3.02 13.42
N HIS A 201 -10.87 -2.00 13.40
CA HIS A 201 -9.43 -2.16 13.29
C HIS A 201 -8.85 -2.65 14.63
N LEU A 202 -7.99 -3.66 14.59
CA LEU A 202 -7.45 -4.35 15.77
C LEU A 202 -6.91 -3.39 16.84
N TYR A 203 -6.02 -2.47 16.44
CA TYR A 203 -5.37 -1.56 17.39
C TYR A 203 -6.31 -0.45 17.87
N ALA A 204 -7.26 -0.02 17.03
CA ALA A 204 -8.26 0.96 17.45
C ALA A 204 -9.19 0.37 18.51
N TRP A 205 -9.64 -0.86 18.29
CA TRP A 205 -10.45 -1.59 19.24
C TRP A 205 -9.70 -1.80 20.57
N VAL A 206 -8.47 -2.31 20.54
CA VAL A 206 -7.67 -2.51 21.77
C VAL A 206 -7.53 -1.22 22.59
N MET A 207 -7.28 -0.08 21.94
CA MET A 207 -7.19 1.21 22.63
C MET A 207 -8.56 1.72 23.11
N SER A 208 -9.63 1.47 22.36
CA SER A 208 -11.00 1.86 22.74
C SER A 208 -11.52 1.11 23.97
N GLU A 209 -11.05 -0.13 24.18
CA GLU A 209 -11.36 -0.94 25.36
C GLU A 209 -10.51 -0.54 26.59
N ASP A 210 -9.77 0.57 26.53
CA ASP A 210 -8.86 1.06 27.58
C ASP A 210 -7.91 -0.03 28.11
N ARG A 211 -7.41 -0.91 27.23
CA ARG A 211 -6.50 -2.01 27.61
C ARG A 211 -5.04 -1.54 27.75
N ALA A 212 -4.71 -0.40 27.18
CA ALA A 212 -3.40 0.25 27.28
C ALA A 212 -3.57 1.77 27.19
N ASP A 213 -2.62 2.51 27.75
CA ASP A 213 -2.57 3.98 27.66
C ASP A 213 -1.75 4.43 26.44
N LEU A 214 -0.76 3.61 26.08
CA LEU A 214 0.12 3.78 24.94
C LEU A 214 0.38 2.41 24.31
N PHE A 215 0.34 2.31 22.98
CA PHE A 215 0.60 1.08 22.25
C PHE A 215 1.72 1.27 21.22
N LEU A 216 2.77 0.44 21.28
CA LEU A 216 3.82 0.41 20.27
C LEU A 216 3.42 -0.50 19.12
N THR A 217 3.20 0.08 17.94
CA THR A 217 2.85 -0.63 16.71
C THR A 217 3.45 0.07 15.50
N TYR A 218 3.42 -0.55 14.33
CA TYR A 218 3.81 0.13 13.09
C TYR A 218 2.98 1.41 12.88
N CYS A 219 3.60 2.47 12.37
CA CYS A 219 2.89 3.70 12.02
C CYS A 219 1.73 3.45 11.06
N THR A 220 1.86 2.45 10.18
CA THR A 220 0.78 2.02 9.29
C THR A 220 -0.45 1.52 10.05
N ASN A 221 -0.25 0.77 11.13
CA ASN A 221 -1.34 0.34 12.00
C ASN A 221 -1.89 1.50 12.83
N ALA A 222 -1.03 2.42 13.29
CA ALA A 222 -1.44 3.58 14.06
C ALA A 222 -2.34 4.54 13.23
N VAL A 223 -1.99 4.77 11.96
CA VAL A 223 -2.77 5.59 11.02
C VAL A 223 -4.14 4.95 10.76
N LEU A 224 -4.18 3.64 10.47
CA LEU A 224 -5.44 2.92 10.29
C LEU A 224 -6.29 2.93 11.57
N ALA A 225 -5.66 2.79 12.73
CA ALA A 225 -6.35 2.83 14.01
C ALA A 225 -6.95 4.22 14.29
N LYS A 226 -6.23 5.29 13.97
CA LYS A 226 -6.73 6.66 14.09
C LYS A 226 -7.87 6.95 13.10
N LYS A 227 -7.85 6.35 11.91
CA LYS A 227 -8.96 6.45 10.96
C LYS A 227 -10.25 5.79 11.50
N ASP A 228 -10.13 4.66 12.19
CA ASP A 228 -11.26 4.00 12.89
C ASP A 228 -11.68 4.80 14.15
N THR A 229 -10.72 5.28 14.94
CA THR A 229 -10.97 6.02 16.18
C THR A 229 -10.21 7.37 16.20
N PRO A 230 -10.84 8.47 15.72
CA PRO A 230 -10.16 9.75 15.50
C PRO A 230 -9.59 10.45 16.74
N SER A 231 -10.05 10.07 17.94
CA SER A 231 -9.55 10.61 19.21
C SER A 231 -8.18 10.08 19.61
N LEU A 232 -7.68 9.03 18.94
CA LEU A 232 -6.34 8.50 19.17
C LEU A 232 -5.27 9.46 18.64
N VAL A 233 -4.19 9.55 19.39
CA VAL A 233 -3.02 10.37 19.03
C VAL A 233 -1.91 9.45 18.55
N ILE A 234 -1.20 9.86 17.50
CA ILE A 234 -0.01 9.16 17.01
C ILE A 234 1.18 10.01 17.41
N VAL A 235 2.15 9.40 18.09
CA VAL A 235 3.39 10.03 18.50
C VAL A 235 4.55 9.29 17.86
N ASP A 236 5.43 10.03 17.21
CA ASP A 236 6.64 9.49 16.58
C ASP A 236 7.61 8.98 17.64
N ILE A 237 8.26 7.86 17.35
CA ILE A 237 9.34 7.33 18.18
C ILE A 237 10.58 8.23 17.99
N PRO A 238 11.24 8.68 19.08
CA PRO A 238 12.43 9.50 18.94
C PRO A 238 13.54 8.70 18.26
N ASN A 239 14.37 9.38 17.45
CA ASN A 239 15.39 8.74 16.59
C ASN A 239 16.30 7.75 17.34
N ALA A 240 16.66 8.03 18.60
CA ALA A 240 17.50 7.16 19.42
C ALA A 240 16.86 5.77 19.68
N LEU A 241 15.53 5.71 19.69
CA LEU A 241 14.73 4.51 19.93
C LEU A 241 14.15 3.91 18.64
N ALA A 242 14.32 4.56 17.50
CA ALA A 242 13.68 4.17 16.25
C ALA A 242 14.11 2.74 15.82
N VAL A 243 13.09 1.93 15.51
CA VAL A 243 13.23 0.61 14.90
C VAL A 243 12.32 0.58 13.69
N GLY A 244 12.88 0.24 12.53
CA GLY A 244 12.18 0.21 11.26
C GLY A 244 12.63 -0.92 10.36
N ALA A 245 11.85 -1.17 9.32
CA ALA A 245 12.13 -2.15 8.28
C ALA A 245 12.20 -1.46 6.93
N ASP A 246 13.23 -1.78 6.16
CA ASP A 246 13.38 -1.38 4.77
C ASP A 246 12.65 -2.37 3.87
N TYR A 247 11.65 -1.90 3.14
CA TYR A 247 10.82 -2.73 2.27
C TYR A 247 11.42 -2.78 0.87
N GLY A 248 11.56 -3.99 0.33
CA GLY A 248 12.20 -4.24 -0.96
C GLY A 248 11.20 -4.57 -2.07
N LEU A 249 11.44 -4.05 -3.26
CA LEU A 249 10.70 -4.27 -4.49
C LEU A 249 11.62 -4.96 -5.50
N ALA A 250 11.10 -5.97 -6.19
CA ALA A 250 11.79 -6.61 -7.30
C ALA A 250 10.80 -6.94 -8.42
N VAL A 251 11.26 -6.83 -9.66
CA VAL A 251 10.56 -7.32 -10.86
C VAL A 251 11.15 -8.68 -11.22
N MET A 252 10.30 -9.65 -11.51
CA MET A 252 10.73 -11.01 -11.80
C MET A 252 11.33 -11.10 -13.22
N ALA A 253 12.34 -11.95 -13.42
CA ALA A 253 13.03 -12.07 -14.71
C ALA A 253 12.10 -12.56 -15.85
N SER A 254 11.05 -13.31 -15.49
CA SER A 254 10.02 -13.79 -16.42
C SER A 254 8.84 -12.84 -16.57
N ALA A 255 8.88 -11.65 -15.96
CA ALA A 255 7.78 -10.71 -15.98
C ALA A 255 7.65 -10.05 -17.37
N PRO A 256 6.42 -9.69 -17.79
CA PRO A 256 6.21 -8.91 -19.00
C PRO A 256 6.69 -7.46 -18.79
N ALA A 257 6.90 -6.71 -19.89
CA ALA A 257 7.47 -5.35 -19.83
C ALA A 257 6.62 -4.38 -18.99
N GLU A 258 5.31 -4.61 -18.93
CA GLU A 258 4.35 -3.83 -18.17
C GLU A 258 4.57 -3.95 -16.64
N ALA A 259 5.26 -5.01 -16.18
CA ALA A 259 5.64 -5.15 -14.77
C ALA A 259 6.66 -4.09 -14.33
N ASP A 260 7.58 -3.69 -15.23
CA ASP A 260 8.50 -2.58 -14.97
C ASP A 260 7.72 -1.26 -14.84
N ALA A 261 6.64 -1.08 -15.61
CA ALA A 261 5.77 0.10 -15.48
C ALA A 261 5.09 0.17 -14.11
N LEU A 262 4.58 -0.95 -13.60
CA LEU A 262 4.02 -1.00 -12.23
C LEU A 262 5.09 -0.74 -11.17
N ALA A 263 6.28 -1.35 -11.30
CA ALA A 263 7.35 -1.14 -10.34
C ALA A 263 7.83 0.33 -10.31
N ASN A 264 7.96 0.95 -11.47
CA ASN A 264 8.29 2.37 -11.59
C ASN A 264 7.16 3.26 -11.04
N PHE A 265 5.89 2.86 -11.22
CA PHE A 265 4.78 3.59 -10.62
C PHE A 265 4.81 3.52 -9.09
N ILE A 266 5.07 2.34 -8.49
CA ILE A 266 5.23 2.16 -7.03
C ILE A 266 6.35 3.05 -6.47
N LEU A 267 7.44 3.23 -7.21
CA LEU A 267 8.55 4.11 -6.86
C LEU A 267 8.25 5.60 -7.12
N GLY A 268 7.26 5.89 -7.97
CA GLY A 268 6.90 7.22 -8.42
C GLY A 268 6.09 8.04 -7.39
N PRO A 269 5.98 9.36 -7.61
CA PRO A 269 5.40 10.28 -6.63
C PRO A 269 3.95 9.95 -6.27
N ASP A 270 3.13 9.54 -7.24
CA ASP A 270 1.71 9.21 -7.02
C ASP A 270 1.55 8.06 -6.02
N ALA A 271 2.28 6.96 -6.22
CA ALA A 271 2.23 5.82 -5.31
C ALA A 271 2.90 6.11 -3.95
N GLN A 272 3.98 6.89 -3.95
CA GLN A 272 4.64 7.31 -2.71
C GLN A 272 3.74 8.23 -1.85
N ALA A 273 2.88 9.05 -2.47
CA ALA A 273 1.87 9.81 -1.75
C ALA A 273 0.84 8.88 -1.08
N ILE A 274 0.33 7.88 -1.80
CA ILE A 274 -0.58 6.87 -1.24
C ILE A 274 0.11 6.12 -0.08
N LEU A 275 1.34 5.65 -0.26
CA LEU A 275 2.11 4.97 0.79
C LEU A 275 2.26 5.84 2.05
N ALA A 276 2.51 7.14 1.87
CA ALA A 276 2.61 8.10 2.97
C ALA A 276 1.28 8.30 3.70
N GLU A 277 0.15 8.34 2.99
CA GLU A 277 -1.20 8.38 3.61
C GLU A 277 -1.47 7.16 4.49
N TYR A 278 -0.85 6.03 4.16
CA TYR A 278 -0.91 4.80 4.95
C TYR A 278 0.17 4.72 6.04
N GLY A 279 1.02 5.74 6.23
CA GLY A 279 2.03 5.79 7.28
C GLY A 279 3.37 5.11 6.95
N PHE A 280 3.63 4.78 5.69
CA PHE A 280 4.96 4.37 5.25
C PHE A 280 5.86 5.59 5.02
N GLY A 281 7.12 5.51 5.46
CA GLY A 281 8.15 6.48 5.09
C GLY A 281 8.72 6.17 3.71
N LYS A 282 9.26 7.18 3.01
CA LYS A 282 10.00 6.96 1.77
C LYS A 282 11.38 6.37 2.04
N GLY A 283 11.97 5.76 1.01
CA GLY A 283 13.31 5.17 1.07
C GLY A 283 14.41 6.15 1.54
N ASP A 284 14.21 7.45 1.35
CA ASP A 284 15.18 8.49 1.78
C ASP A 284 14.67 9.33 2.97
N ASP A 285 13.40 9.19 3.39
CA ASP A 285 12.75 10.07 4.38
C ASP A 285 12.93 9.63 5.84
N VAL A 286 13.78 8.63 6.11
CA VAL A 286 14.31 8.43 7.47
C VAL A 286 15.74 8.96 7.46
N ARG A 287 15.93 10.09 8.16
CA ARG A 287 17.26 10.62 8.48
C ARG A 287 18.15 9.47 8.95
N PRO A 288 19.41 9.39 8.51
CA PRO A 288 20.26 8.26 8.80
C PRO A 288 20.24 7.94 10.30
N ALA A 289 20.10 6.65 10.64
CA ALA A 289 20.50 6.17 11.95
C ALA A 289 21.91 6.73 12.22
N GLY A 290 22.06 7.44 13.33
CA GLY A 290 23.16 8.38 13.58
C GLY A 290 24.52 7.97 13.03
N LYS A 291 25.21 8.95 12.44
CA LYS A 291 26.67 9.00 12.58
C LYS A 291 27.00 9.39 14.02
#